data_AF-A0A3B9RB52-F1
#
_entry.id   AF-A0A3B9RB52-F1
#
_cell.length_a   1.000
_cell.length_b   1.000
_cell.length_c   1.000
_cell.angle_alpha   90.00
_cell.angle_beta   90.00
_cell.angle_gamma   90.00
#
_symmetry.space_group_name_H-M   'P 1'
#
loop_
_entity.id
_entity.type
_entity.pdbx_description
1 polymer ?
#
loop_
_entity_poly.entity_id
_entity_poly.type
_entity_poly.pdbx_seq_one_letter_code
_entity_poly.pdbx_strand_id
1 'polypeptide(L)'
;EKVSEVEKTEPINTPAVAVKKEEVAPNVQVKESINANEVAKSIVFKIQLMASSKNVALNPGNFKGLSNLSQEPYKNLYRYMYGETRSYREAKMMQGQAQGKGYKSAYIVAYKLGERIPIQEAIDEVSQFNP
;
A
#
# COMPACT_ATOMS: atom_id res chain seq x y z
N GLU A 1 27.45 61.91 -25.84
CA GLU A 1 26.17 61.49 -25.24
C GLU A 1 26.38 60.11 -24.60
N LYS A 2 26.44 59.99 -23.27
CA LYS A 2 25.37 59.92 -22.25
C LYS A 2 24.84 58.48 -22.06
N VAL A 3 25.08 57.96 -20.84
CA VAL A 3 24.29 57.02 -19.97
C VAL A 3 23.90 55.63 -20.49
N SER A 4 24.28 54.53 -19.82
CA SER A 4 23.71 53.89 -18.59
C SER A 4 22.40 53.13 -18.89
N GLU A 5 21.95 52.05 -18.25
CA GLU A 5 22.10 51.44 -16.91
C GLU A 5 21.44 50.02 -17.08
N VAL A 6 22.06 48.87 -16.78
CA VAL A 6 22.16 48.16 -15.48
C VAL A 6 20.92 47.32 -15.08
N GLU A 7 21.20 46.03 -14.81
CA GLU A 7 20.55 45.07 -13.87
C GLU A 7 19.11 44.56 -14.12
N LYS A 8 18.70 43.34 -13.71
CA LYS A 8 19.23 42.35 -12.76
C LYS A 8 18.54 40.97 -12.93
N THR A 9 19.29 39.87 -12.67
CA THR A 9 18.99 38.63 -11.87
C THR A 9 17.60 37.96 -11.94
N GLU A 10 17.42 36.63 -11.86
CA GLU A 10 18.22 35.48 -11.39
C GLU A 10 17.53 34.15 -11.82
N PRO A 11 18.18 32.97 -11.65
CA PRO A 11 17.81 31.68 -12.22
C PRO A 11 16.98 30.80 -11.27
N ILE A 12 16.16 29.90 -11.82
CA ILE A 12 15.49 28.84 -11.03
C ILE A 12 16.21 27.53 -11.27
N ASN A 13 16.98 27.13 -10.26
CA ASN A 13 17.46 25.78 -10.00
C ASN A 13 16.30 24.78 -10.04
N THR A 14 16.46 23.68 -10.76
CA THR A 14 15.88 22.41 -10.32
C THR A 14 16.89 21.29 -10.59
N PRO A 15 17.40 20.61 -9.54
CA PRO A 15 18.41 19.59 -9.69
C PRO A 15 17.84 18.35 -10.40
N ALA A 16 18.61 17.86 -11.37
CA ALA A 16 18.44 16.54 -11.95
C ALA A 16 18.66 15.47 -10.86
N VAL A 17 17.58 14.88 -10.35
CA VAL A 17 17.65 13.75 -9.45
C VAL A 17 17.72 12.47 -10.28
N ALA A 18 18.92 11.94 -10.39
CA ALA A 18 19.21 10.61 -10.88
C ALA A 18 18.47 9.56 -10.03
N VAL A 19 17.42 8.95 -10.58
CA VAL A 19 16.73 7.83 -9.94
C VAL A 19 17.57 6.57 -10.13
N LYS A 20 18.38 6.32 -9.11
CA LYS A 20 19.16 5.11 -8.90
C LYS A 20 18.19 3.93 -8.78
N LYS A 21 18.34 2.95 -9.67
CA LYS A 21 17.68 1.65 -9.64
C LYS A 21 18.23 0.88 -8.44
N GLU A 22 17.50 0.90 -7.32
CA GLU A 22 17.79 0.11 -6.15
C GLU A 22 16.92 -1.16 -6.20
N GLU A 23 17.55 -2.23 -6.68
CA GLU A 23 17.03 -3.59 -6.65
C GLU A 23 17.17 -4.11 -5.22
N VAL A 24 16.10 -3.94 -4.42
CA VAL A 24 16.07 -4.48 -3.06
C VAL A 24 15.62 -5.93 -3.15
N ALA A 25 16.60 -6.85 -3.16
CA ALA A 25 16.38 -8.26 -2.96
C ALA A 25 15.73 -8.52 -1.58
N PRO A 26 14.76 -9.46 -1.45
CA PRO A 26 14.25 -9.82 -0.13
C PRO A 26 15.31 -10.65 0.61
N ASN A 27 16.05 -9.99 1.49
CA ASN A 27 16.85 -10.65 2.52
C ASN A 27 15.91 -11.16 3.62
N VAL A 28 15.46 -12.42 3.51
CA VAL A 28 14.70 -13.10 4.58
C VAL A 28 15.63 -14.06 5.30
N GLN A 29 16.31 -13.56 6.33
CA GLN A 29 16.91 -14.38 7.38
C GLN A 29 16.88 -13.65 8.72
N VAL A 30 15.78 -13.77 9.47
CA VAL A 30 15.80 -13.84 10.94
C VAL A 30 14.62 -14.71 11.38
N LYS A 31 14.85 -16.01 11.58
CA LYS A 31 13.96 -16.88 12.38
C LYS A 31 14.27 -16.64 13.85
N GLU A 32 13.83 -15.50 14.37
CA GLU A 32 13.68 -15.31 15.81
C GLU A 32 12.40 -16.01 16.27
N SER A 33 12.41 -16.54 17.49
CA SER A 33 11.26 -17.19 18.12
C SER A 33 10.16 -16.17 18.39
N ILE A 34 9.37 -15.83 17.37
CA ILE A 34 8.25 -14.91 17.50
C ILE A 34 7.20 -15.57 18.40
N ASN A 35 6.78 -14.88 19.46
CA ASN A 35 5.73 -15.36 20.35
C ASN A 35 4.41 -15.48 19.56
N ALA A 36 3.62 -16.54 19.76
CA ALA A 36 2.33 -16.73 19.10
C ALA A 36 1.39 -15.51 19.24
N ASN A 37 1.43 -14.81 20.37
CA ASN A 37 0.70 -13.55 20.57
C ASN A 37 1.18 -12.42 19.64
N GLU A 38 2.48 -12.33 19.37
CA GLU A 38 3.04 -11.33 18.47
C GLU A 38 2.75 -11.68 17.00
N VAL A 39 2.77 -12.98 16.68
CA VAL A 39 2.36 -13.49 15.38
C VAL A 39 0.89 -13.14 15.09
N ALA A 40 0.00 -13.34 16.05
CA ALA A 40 -1.41 -12.96 15.90
C ALA A 40 -1.60 -11.44 15.76
N LYS A 41 -0.84 -10.65 16.52
CA LYS A 41 -0.83 -9.18 16.40
C LYS A 41 -0.26 -8.69 15.07
N SER A 42 0.43 -9.55 14.32
CA SER A 42 0.93 -9.25 12.98
C SER A 42 -0.12 -9.37 11.88
N ILE A 43 -1.32 -9.88 12.20
CA ILE A 43 -2.40 -10.03 11.22
C ILE A 43 -2.92 -8.66 10.80
N VAL A 44 -2.99 -8.47 9.49
CA VAL A 44 -3.37 -7.23 8.85
C VAL A 44 -4.33 -7.52 7.70
N PHE A 45 -5.46 -6.83 7.70
CA PHE A 45 -6.46 -6.85 6.65
C PHE A 45 -6.29 -5.66 5.70
N LYS A 46 -6.43 -5.91 4.40
CA LYS A 46 -6.44 -4.90 3.34
C LYS A 46 -7.59 -5.18 2.38
N ILE A 47 -7.96 -4.20 1.55
CA ILE A 47 -9.06 -4.34 0.59
C ILE A 47 -8.45 -4.40 -0.81
N GLN A 48 -8.46 -5.55 -1.46
CA GLN A 48 -7.99 -5.65 -2.84
C GLN A 48 -9.03 -5.03 -3.78
N LEU A 49 -8.62 -4.01 -4.53
CA LEU A 49 -9.46 -3.26 -5.46
C LEU A 49 -9.50 -3.90 -6.84
N MET A 50 -8.32 -4.25 -7.35
CA MET A 50 -8.12 -4.78 -8.70
C MET A 50 -6.75 -5.45 -8.84
N ALA A 51 -6.55 -6.14 -9.96
CA ALA A 51 -5.24 -6.57 -10.44
C ALA A 51 -5.08 -6.18 -11.91
N SER A 52 -3.91 -5.70 -12.30
CA SER A 52 -3.62 -5.19 -13.64
C SER A 52 -2.22 -5.60 -14.10
N SER A 53 -2.06 -5.92 -15.38
CA SER A 53 -0.73 -6.11 -15.99
C SER A 53 0.01 -4.79 -16.20
N LYS A 54 -0.73 -3.68 -16.26
CA LYS A 54 -0.17 -2.32 -16.32
C LYS A 54 0.14 -1.83 -14.91
N ASN A 55 1.31 -1.23 -14.76
CA ASN A 55 1.67 -0.52 -13.54
C ASN A 55 0.96 0.84 -13.49
N VAL A 56 0.08 1.01 -12.51
CA VAL A 56 -0.70 2.22 -12.23
C VAL A 56 -0.13 2.90 -10.98
N ALA A 57 0.21 4.19 -11.09
CA ALA A 57 0.75 4.96 -9.98
C ALA A 57 -0.28 5.11 -8.83
N LEU A 58 0.19 4.95 -7.58
CA LEU A 58 -0.61 4.99 -6.35
C LEU A 58 -1.02 6.40 -5.93
N ASN A 59 -1.72 7.12 -6.80
CA ASN A 59 -2.28 8.43 -6.49
C ASN A 59 -3.82 8.36 -6.46
N PRO A 60 -4.49 9.21 -5.67
CA PRO A 60 -5.95 9.16 -5.56
C PRO A 60 -6.71 9.39 -6.89
N GLY A 61 -6.11 10.13 -7.84
CA GLY A 61 -6.71 10.39 -9.15
C GLY A 61 -6.95 9.09 -9.95
N ASN A 62 -6.00 8.16 -9.88
CA ASN A 62 -6.13 6.84 -10.52
C ASN A 62 -7.11 5.91 -9.78
N PHE A 63 -7.44 6.21 -8.52
CA PHE A 63 -8.19 5.32 -7.64
C PHE A 63 -9.51 5.89 -7.13
N LYS A 64 -10.17 6.73 -7.94
CA LYS A 64 -11.50 7.31 -7.62
C LYS A 64 -11.51 8.08 -6.28
N GLY A 65 -10.40 8.74 -5.98
CA GLY A 65 -10.20 9.50 -4.76
C GLY A 65 -10.00 8.64 -3.51
N LEU A 66 -9.72 7.34 -3.63
CA LEU A 66 -9.20 6.54 -2.51
C LEU A 66 -7.74 6.94 -2.23
N SER A 67 -7.42 7.15 -0.96
CA SER A 67 -6.06 7.32 -0.44
C SER A 67 -5.63 6.05 0.31
N ASN A 68 -4.41 6.03 0.86
CA ASN A 68 -3.86 4.88 1.61
C ASN A 68 -3.82 3.61 0.74
N LEU A 69 -3.16 3.72 -0.41
CA LEU A 69 -3.06 2.66 -1.39
C LEU A 69 -1.74 1.91 -1.22
N SER A 70 -1.76 0.60 -1.48
CA SER A 70 -0.55 -0.21 -1.59
C SER A 70 -0.63 -1.11 -2.83
N GLN A 71 0.53 -1.58 -3.28
CA GLN A 71 0.65 -2.46 -4.44
C GLN A 71 1.57 -3.62 -4.10
N GLU A 72 1.23 -4.81 -4.59
CA GLU A 72 2.10 -5.99 -4.54
C GLU A 72 2.22 -6.62 -5.93
N PRO A 73 3.41 -7.14 -6.31
CA PRO A 73 3.53 -7.99 -7.48
C PRO A 73 2.87 -9.34 -7.23
N TYR A 74 2.19 -9.87 -8.26
CA TYR A 74 1.65 -11.23 -8.25
C TYR A 74 1.68 -11.82 -9.66
N LYS A 75 2.58 -12.79 -9.88
CA LYS A 75 2.88 -13.32 -11.22
C LYS A 75 3.22 -12.16 -12.17
N ASN A 76 2.52 -12.03 -13.28
CA ASN A 76 2.71 -10.97 -14.28
C ASN A 76 1.75 -9.78 -14.07
N LEU A 77 1.16 -9.65 -12.87
CA LEU A 77 0.20 -8.62 -12.51
C LEU A 77 0.66 -7.84 -11.29
N TYR A 78 0.10 -6.65 -11.13
CA TYR A 78 0.14 -5.87 -9.92
C TYR A 78 -1.24 -5.88 -9.27
N ARG A 79 -1.30 -6.29 -8.00
CA ARG A 79 -2.52 -6.17 -7.19
C ARG A 79 -2.47 -4.84 -6.47
N TYR A 80 -3.63 -4.20 -6.40
CA TYR A 80 -3.80 -2.90 -5.76
C TYR A 80 -4.74 -3.04 -4.58
N MET A 81 -4.31 -2.51 -3.44
CA MET A 81 -5.02 -2.60 -2.18
C MET A 81 -5.34 -1.20 -1.64
N TYR A 82 -6.47 -1.10 -0.97
CA TYR A 82 -6.91 0.05 -0.22
C TYR A 82 -6.85 -0.25 1.27
N GLY A 83 -6.20 0.64 2.01
CA GLY A 83 -6.18 0.63 3.45
C GLY A 83 -5.39 -0.51 4.07
N GLU A 84 -5.25 -0.41 5.38
CA GLU A 84 -4.61 -1.40 6.22
C GLU A 84 -5.23 -1.30 7.63
N THR A 85 -5.70 -2.41 8.18
CA THR A 85 -6.27 -2.45 9.55
C THR A 85 -6.09 -3.83 10.17
N ARG A 86 -6.02 -3.89 11.50
CA ARG A 86 -6.03 -5.16 12.26
C ARG A 86 -7.43 -5.61 12.65
N SER A 87 -8.45 -4.80 12.38
CA SER A 87 -9.84 -5.08 12.72
C SER A 87 -10.62 -5.56 11.50
N TYR A 88 -11.15 -6.78 11.57
CA TYR A 88 -12.03 -7.29 10.51
C TYR A 88 -13.26 -6.39 10.30
N ARG A 89 -13.81 -5.83 11.39
CA ARG A 89 -14.94 -4.90 11.33
C ARG A 89 -14.58 -3.64 10.54
N GLU A 90 -13.40 -3.06 10.77
CA GLU A 90 -12.94 -1.91 9.99
C GLU A 90 -12.69 -2.28 8.53
N ALA A 91 -12.11 -3.46 8.27
CA ALA A 91 -11.91 -3.94 6.91
C ALA A 91 -13.24 -4.07 6.15
N LYS A 92 -14.32 -4.50 6.82
CA LYS A 92 -15.68 -4.52 6.26
C LYS A 92 -16.21 -3.12 5.93
N MET A 93 -15.97 -2.13 6.79
CA MET A 93 -16.35 -0.74 6.51
C MET A 93 -15.57 -0.19 5.31
N MET A 94 -14.26 -0.42 5.25
CA MET A 94 -13.39 -0.01 4.14
C MET A 94 -13.77 -0.70 2.82
N GLN A 95 -14.16 -1.98 2.88
CA GLN A 95 -14.71 -2.71 1.73
C GLN A 95 -15.95 -1.99 1.20
N GLY A 96 -16.89 -1.64 2.08
CA GLY A 96 -18.09 -0.89 1.73
C GLY A 96 -17.78 0.47 1.10
N GLN A 97 -16.80 1.20 1.64
CA GLN A 97 -16.35 2.47 1.07
C GLN A 97 -15.78 2.31 -0.35
N ALA A 98 -14.91 1.31 -0.57
CA ALA A 98 -14.35 1.02 -1.89
C ALA A 98 -15.45 0.63 -2.90
N GLN A 99 -16.40 -0.22 -2.48
CA GLN A 99 -17.54 -0.61 -3.31
C GLN A 99 -18.48 0.58 -3.61
N GLY A 100 -18.67 1.49 -2.65
CA GLY A 100 -19.39 2.74 -2.81
C GLY A 100 -18.76 3.67 -3.84
N LYS A 101 -17.43 3.76 -3.85
CA LYS A 101 -16.65 4.48 -4.88
C LYS A 101 -16.62 3.78 -6.24
N GLY A 102 -17.19 2.59 -6.37
CA GLY A 102 -17.35 1.89 -7.64
C GLY A 102 -16.30 0.81 -7.91
N TYR A 103 -15.62 0.29 -6.87
CA TYR A 103 -14.88 -0.97 -6.93
C TYR A 103 -15.79 -2.12 -6.49
N LYS A 104 -16.77 -2.48 -7.33
CA LYS A 104 -17.81 -3.45 -6.95
C LYS A 104 -17.27 -4.84 -6.63
N SER A 105 -16.15 -5.22 -7.23
CA SER A 105 -15.44 -6.47 -6.96
C SER A 105 -14.45 -6.39 -5.79
N ALA A 106 -14.41 -5.28 -5.03
CA ALA A 106 -13.47 -5.15 -3.92
C ALA A 106 -13.77 -6.17 -2.81
N TYR A 107 -12.72 -6.81 -2.31
CA TYR A 107 -12.81 -7.84 -1.29
C TYR A 107 -11.65 -7.75 -0.28
N ILE A 108 -11.88 -8.31 0.90
CA ILE A 108 -10.90 -8.28 2.00
C ILE A 108 -9.88 -9.39 1.80
N VAL A 109 -8.62 -9.06 2.07
CA VAL A 109 -7.47 -9.95 2.04
C VAL A 109 -6.74 -9.83 3.36
N ALA A 110 -6.12 -10.92 3.82
CA ALA A 110 -5.42 -10.96 5.08
C ALA A 110 -3.95 -11.33 4.88
N TYR A 111 -3.09 -10.72 5.68
CA TYR A 111 -1.66 -10.96 5.72
C TYR A 111 -1.24 -11.23 7.15
N LYS A 112 -0.32 -12.16 7.33
CA LYS A 112 0.31 -12.51 8.59
C LYS A 112 1.81 -12.53 8.36
N LEU A 113 2.55 -11.73 9.12
CA LEU A 113 3.99 -11.52 8.92
C LEU A 113 4.37 -11.16 7.46
N GLY A 114 3.50 -10.44 6.76
CA GLY A 114 3.70 -10.04 5.35
C GLY A 114 3.31 -11.12 4.32
N GLU A 115 2.99 -12.34 4.75
CA GLU A 115 2.52 -13.41 3.88
C GLU A 115 1.00 -13.46 3.83
N ARG A 116 0.44 -13.71 2.65
CA ARG A 116 -1.00 -13.73 2.45
C ARG A 116 -1.59 -15.03 2.96
N ILE A 117 -2.60 -14.94 3.82
CA ILE A 117 -3.29 -16.09 4.42
C ILE A 117 -4.79 -16.12 4.05
N PRO A 118 -5.46 -17.28 4.13
CA PRO A 118 -6.91 -17.37 4.05
C PRO A 118 -7.59 -16.44 5.06
N ILE A 119 -8.68 -15.79 4.62
CA ILE A 119 -9.37 -14.82 5.46
C ILE A 119 -10.01 -15.46 6.71
N GLN A 120 -10.47 -16.71 6.60
CA GLN A 120 -11.08 -17.43 7.72
C GLN A 120 -10.04 -17.70 8.81
N GLU A 121 -8.86 -18.18 8.42
CA GLU A 121 -7.72 -18.39 9.34
C GLU A 121 -7.35 -17.09 10.07
N ALA A 122 -7.31 -15.96 9.34
CA ALA A 122 -7.05 -14.66 9.93
C ALA A 122 -8.09 -14.23 10.96
N ILE A 123 -9.37 -14.49 10.69
CA ILE A 123 -10.48 -14.15 11.61
C ILE A 123 -10.40 -15.01 12.87
N ASP A 124 -10.15 -16.31 12.70
CA ASP A 124 -10.07 -17.26 13.81
C ASP A 124 -8.90 -16.91 14.74
N GLU A 125 -7.73 -16.59 14.17
CA GLU A 125 -6.57 -16.13 14.96
C GLU A 125 -6.87 -14.80 15.67
N VAL A 126 -7.35 -13.77 14.96
CA VAL A 126 -7.64 -12.48 15.61
C VAL A 126 -8.68 -12.62 16.74
N SER A 127 -9.66 -13.50 16.59
CA SER A 127 -10.69 -13.75 17.61
C SER A 127 -10.14 -14.49 18.84
N GLN A 128 -9.13 -15.35 18.67
CA GLN A 128 -8.50 -16.07 19.79
C GLN A 128 -7.63 -15.16 20.68
N PHE A 129 -7.08 -14.08 20.11
CA PHE A 129 -6.11 -13.22 20.80
C PHE A 129 -6.67 -11.86 21.25
N ASN A 130 -7.87 -11.49 20.80
CA ASN A 130 -8.63 -10.33 21.28
C ASN A 130 -10.03 -10.79 21.77
N PRO A 131 -10.12 -11.41 22.97
CA PRO A 131 -11.41 -11.80 23.57
C PRO A 131 -12.27 -10.59 23.96
#